data_AF-A0A2N2DW59-F1
#
_entry.id   AF-A0A2N2DW59-F1
#
_cell.length_a   1.000
_cell.length_b   1.000
_cell.length_c   1.000
_cell.angle_alpha   90.00
_cell.angle_beta   90.00
_cell.angle_gamma   90.00
#
_symmetry.space_group_name_H-M   'P 1'
#
loop_
_entity.id
_entity.type
_entity.pdbx_description
1 polymer ?
#
loop_
_entity_poly.entity_id
_entity_poly.type
_entity_poly.pdbx_seq_one_letter_code
_entity_poly.pdbx_strand_id
1 'polypeptide(L)'
;MTLITLFFTAFIIGFSGAMMPGPLLTVNINESYRRGIKAGPMLVLGHGILELALIIGLTLGLQEMLIQPAFKRSVALFGGLVMFWMGWSMAKDAWLGRVSLQLEARGDK
;
A
#
# COMPACT_ATOMS: atom_id res chain seq x y z
N MET A 1 25.71 15.24 -2.73
CA MET A 1 24.78 14.36 -3.47
C MET A 1 24.40 15.07 -4.76
N THR A 2 24.65 14.48 -5.93
CA THR A 2 24.17 15.05 -7.20
C THR A 2 22.66 14.78 -7.34
N LEU A 3 21.92 15.67 -8.02
CA LEU A 3 20.46 15.57 -8.17
C LEU A 3 20.03 14.23 -8.80
N ILE A 4 20.87 13.70 -9.69
CA ILE A 4 20.71 12.40 -10.35
C ILE A 4 20.77 11.27 -9.31
N THR A 5 21.73 11.29 -8.38
CA THR A 5 21.83 10.27 -7.33
C THR A 5 20.60 10.30 -6.42
N LEU A 6 20.11 11.48 -6.06
CA LEU A 6 18.89 11.61 -5.25
C LEU A 6 17.68 10.98 -5.97
N PHE A 7 17.50 11.30 -7.26
CA PHE A 7 16.41 10.77 -8.07
C PHE A 7 16.42 9.24 -8.11
N PHE A 8 17.55 8.63 -8.50
CA PHE A 8 17.63 7.17 -8.59
C PHE A 8 17.50 6.49 -7.22
N THR A 9 18.04 7.08 -6.16
CA THR A 9 17.92 6.52 -4.81
C THR A 9 16.46 6.53 -4.35
N ALA A 10 15.78 7.69 -4.48
CA ALA A 10 14.37 7.81 -4.12
C ALA A 10 13.48 6.91 -4.98
N PHE A 11 13.75 6.84 -6.28
CA PHE A 11 13.03 5.95 -7.21
C PHE A 11 13.18 4.49 -6.81
N ILE A 12 14.40 3.99 -6.57
CA ILE A 12 14.65 2.59 -6.21
C ILE A 12 13.98 2.25 -4.87
N ILE A 13 14.09 3.14 -3.87
CA ILE A 13 13.47 2.93 -2.55
C ILE A 13 11.94 2.86 -2.68
N GLY A 14 11.32 3.84 -3.34
CA GLY A 14 9.87 3.87 -3.53
C GLY A 14 9.35 2.72 -4.40
N PHE A 15 10.07 2.39 -5.48
CA PHE A 15 9.73 1.30 -6.38
C PHE A 15 9.81 -0.07 -5.70
N SER A 16 10.84 -0.29 -4.86
CA SER A 16 10.95 -1.50 -4.04
C SER A 16 9.75 -1.67 -3.10
N GLY A 17 9.34 -0.58 -2.44
CA GLY A 17 8.15 -0.59 -1.58
C GLY A 17 6.86 -0.93 -2.34
N ALA A 18 6.68 -0.36 -3.53
CA ALA A 18 5.51 -0.62 -4.38
C ALA A 18 5.46 -2.05 -4.95
N MET A 19 6.62 -2.66 -5.22
CA MET A 19 6.72 -4.04 -5.73
C MET A 19 6.65 -5.12 -4.64
N MET A 20 6.83 -4.76 -3.37
CA MET A 20 6.83 -5.73 -2.28
C MET A 20 5.51 -6.54 -2.32
N PRO A 21 5.57 -7.89 -2.36
CA PRO A 21 4.38 -8.72 -2.39
C PRO A 21 3.59 -8.50 -1.10
N GLY A 22 2.47 -7.81 -1.23
CA GLY A 22 1.68 -7.36 -0.08
C GLY A 22 0.26 -7.01 -0.47
N PRO A 23 -0.60 -6.70 0.52
CA PRO A 23 -2.03 -6.57 0.29
C PRO A 23 -2.42 -5.48 -0.71
N LEU A 24 -1.73 -4.32 -0.70
CA LEU A 24 -2.00 -3.24 -1.64
C LEU A 24 -1.66 -3.62 -3.09
N LEU A 25 -0.56 -4.34 -3.32
CA LEU A 25 -0.21 -4.84 -4.65
C LEU A 25 -1.22 -5.87 -5.14
N THR A 26 -1.66 -6.79 -4.26
CA THR A 26 -2.71 -7.76 -4.59
C THR A 26 -4.04 -7.10 -4.94
N VAL A 27 -4.47 -6.09 -4.17
CA VAL A 27 -5.66 -5.30 -4.47
C VAL A 27 -5.49 -4.54 -5.78
N ASN A 28 -4.32 -3.96 -6.04
CA ASN A 28 -4.04 -3.26 -7.29
C ASN A 28 -4.12 -4.19 -8.51
N ILE A 29 -3.58 -5.41 -8.42
CA ILE A 29 -3.69 -6.42 -9.48
C ILE A 29 -5.16 -6.79 -9.71
N ASN A 30 -5.89 -7.10 -8.65
CA ASN A 30 -7.30 -7.50 -8.74
C ASN A 30 -8.17 -6.36 -9.32
N GLU A 31 -7.97 -5.13 -8.88
CA GLU A 31 -8.77 -4.01 -9.32
C GLU A 31 -8.38 -3.51 -10.71
N SER A 32 -7.09 -3.58 -11.08
CA SER A 32 -6.64 -3.30 -12.45
C SER A 32 -7.17 -4.34 -13.43
N TYR A 33 -7.30 -5.59 -12.99
CA TYR A 33 -7.96 -6.62 -13.79
C TYR A 33 -9.45 -6.29 -14.02
N ARG A 34 -10.18 -5.85 -12.99
CA ARG A 34 -11.64 -5.57 -13.06
C ARG A 34 -12.02 -4.22 -13.67
N ARG A 35 -11.28 -3.15 -13.38
CA ARG A 35 -11.57 -1.76 -13.80
C ARG A 35 -10.61 -1.23 -14.87
N GLY A 36 -9.66 -2.04 -15.31
CA GLY A 36 -8.66 -1.68 -16.30
C GLY A 36 -7.60 -0.69 -15.78
N ILE A 37 -6.89 -0.04 -16.71
CA ILE A 37 -5.70 0.78 -16.46
C ILE A 37 -5.94 1.92 -15.45
N LYS A 38 -7.19 2.40 -15.30
CA LYS A 38 -7.53 3.50 -14.39
C LYS A 38 -7.45 3.13 -12.90
N ALA A 39 -7.52 1.84 -12.55
CA ALA A 39 -7.53 1.40 -11.16
C ALA A 39 -6.21 1.73 -10.44
N GLY A 40 -5.07 1.44 -11.09
CA GLY A 40 -3.75 1.67 -10.53
C GLY A 40 -3.48 3.13 -10.16
N PRO A 41 -3.59 4.09 -11.10
CA PRO A 41 -3.41 5.50 -10.78
C PRO A 41 -4.37 6.00 -9.69
N MET A 42 -5.63 5.55 -9.69
CA MET A 42 -6.61 5.96 -8.69
C MET A 42 -6.27 5.45 -7.28
N LEU A 43 -5.77 4.21 -7.17
CA LEU A 43 -5.35 3.60 -5.91
C LEU A 43 -4.09 4.29 -5.36
N VAL A 44 -3.09 4.51 -6.21
CA VAL A 44 -1.85 5.20 -5.83
C VAL A 44 -2.11 6.65 -5.44
N LEU A 45 -3.00 7.37 -6.13
CA LEU A 45 -3.39 8.73 -5.75
C LEU A 45 -4.03 8.77 -4.36
N GLY A 46 -4.96 7.86 -4.07
CA GLY A 46 -5.57 7.76 -2.74
C GLY A 46 -4.53 7.48 -1.65
N HIS A 47 -3.58 6.58 -1.91
CA HIS A 47 -2.47 6.29 -1.00
C HIS A 47 -1.58 7.51 -0.78
N GLY A 48 -1.16 8.18 -1.87
CA GLY A 48 -0.30 9.36 -1.82
C GLY A 48 -0.93 10.57 -1.12
N ILE A 49 -2.26 10.73 -1.18
CA ILE A 49 -2.97 11.76 -0.40
C ILE A 49 -2.84 11.51 1.11
N LEU A 50 -2.94 10.26 1.55
CA LEU A 50 -2.78 9.90 2.96
C LEU A 50 -1.34 10.17 3.42
N GLU A 51 -0.35 9.81 2.61
CA GLU A 51 1.06 10.11 2.90
C GLU A 51 1.32 11.62 2.96
N LEU A 52 0.78 12.40 2.03
CA LEU A 52 0.91 13.85 2.03
C LEU A 52 0.29 14.48 3.28
N ALA A 53 -0.91 14.04 3.67
CA ALA A 53 -1.56 14.48 4.89
C ALA A 53 -0.74 14.16 6.14
N LEU A 54 -0.12 12.97 6.19
CA LEU A 54 0.77 12.59 7.27
C LEU A 54 2.03 13.48 7.31
N ILE A 55 2.66 13.74 6.17
CA ILE A 55 3.83 14.62 6.07
C ILE A 55 3.48 16.03 6.55
N ILE A 56 2.35 16.59 6.13
CA ILE A 56 1.85 17.89 6.61
C ILE A 56 1.62 17.86 8.13
N GLY A 57 1.00 16.79 8.65
CA GLY A 57 0.82 16.63 10.08
C GLY A 57 2.15 16.60 10.84
N LEU A 58 3.12 15.84 10.34
CA LEU A 58 4.46 15.74 10.92
C LEU A 58 5.18 17.09 10.95
N THR A 59 5.11 17.88 9.87
CA THR A 59 5.72 19.21 9.81
C THR A 59 5.03 20.23 10.73
N LEU A 60 3.74 20.06 11.02
CA LEU A 60 2.98 20.87 11.97
C LEU A 60 3.14 20.46 13.45
N GLY A 61 3.97 19.44 13.75
CA GLY A 61 4.29 19.05 15.13
C GLY A 61 3.67 17.73 15.59
N LEU A 62 2.97 16.98 14.72
CA LEU A 62 2.42 15.65 15.06
C LEU A 62 3.50 14.68 15.58
N GLN A 63 4.77 14.91 15.20
CA GLN A 63 5.92 14.12 15.66
C GLN A 63 6.01 14.00 17.19
N GLU A 64 5.66 15.06 17.93
CA GLU A 64 5.77 15.06 19.41
C GLU A 64 4.82 14.05 20.04
N MET A 65 3.63 13.88 19.45
CA MET A 65 2.65 12.87 19.84
C MET A 65 3.11 11.46 19.44
N LEU A 66 3.66 11.29 18.23
CA LEU A 66 4.11 10.01 17.70
C LEU A 66 5.31 9.41 18.45
N ILE A 67 6.16 10.24 19.06
CA ILE A 67 7.33 9.81 19.83
C ILE A 67 6.94 9.28 21.22
N GLN A 68 5.75 9.61 21.73
CA GLN A 68 5.29 9.14 23.03
C GLN A 68 5.26 7.60 23.06
N PRO A 69 5.92 6.95 24.05
CA PRO A 69 6.06 5.50 24.08
C PRO A 69 4.72 4.76 24.06
N ALA A 70 3.70 5.29 24.73
CA ALA A 70 2.36 4.71 24.78
C ALA A 70 1.68 4.74 23.40
N PHE A 71 1.75 5.87 22.70
CA PHE A 71 1.16 6.04 21.38
C PHE A 71 1.87 5.13 20.35
N LYS A 72 3.20 5.17 20.32
CA LYS A 72 4.01 4.34 19.42
C LYS A 72 3.74 2.85 19.60
N ARG A 73 3.68 2.37 20.85
CA ARG A 73 3.36 0.96 21.16
C ARG A 73 1.95 0.58 20.69
N SER A 74 0.98 1.46 20.90
CA SER A 74 -0.40 1.22 20.47
C SER A 74 -0.48 1.08 18.95
N VAL A 75 0.07 2.04 18.20
CA VAL A 75 0.09 2.00 16.74
C VAL A 75 0.84 0.77 16.22
N ALA A 76 1.97 0.42 16.82
CA ALA A 76 2.71 -0.78 16.42
C ALA A 76 1.92 -2.08 16.66
N LEU A 77 1.22 -2.19 17.80
CA LEU A 77 0.41 -3.36 18.12
C LEU A 77 -0.79 -3.49 17.17
N PHE A 78 -1.58 -2.41 17.03
CA PHE A 78 -2.76 -2.42 16.16
C PHE A 78 -2.38 -2.57 14.69
N GLY A 79 -1.38 -1.84 14.22
CA GLY A 79 -0.86 -1.97 12.86
C GLY A 79 -0.33 -3.37 12.58
N GLY A 80 0.44 -3.95 13.52
CA GLY A 80 0.93 -5.32 13.41
C GLY A 80 -0.18 -6.36 13.37
N LEU A 81 -1.22 -6.24 14.21
CA LEU A 81 -2.39 -7.12 14.20
C LEU A 81 -3.15 -7.05 12.88
N VAL A 82 -3.37 -5.84 12.35
CA VAL A 82 -4.02 -5.66 11.05
C VAL A 82 -3.17 -6.26 9.93
N MET A 83 -1.86 -6.03 9.93
CA MET A 83 -0.94 -6.63 8.96
C MET A 83 -0.94 -8.17 9.02
N PHE A 84 -0.93 -8.74 10.23
CA PHE A 84 -1.01 -10.19 10.42
C PHE A 84 -2.33 -10.75 9.92
N TRP A 85 -3.45 -10.07 10.22
CA TRP A 85 -4.77 -10.46 9.74
C TRP A 85 -4.86 -10.44 8.21
N MET A 86 -4.38 -9.38 7.57
CA MET A 86 -4.34 -9.26 6.10
C MET A 86 -3.44 -10.32 5.47
N GLY A 87 -2.26 -10.57 6.04
CA GLY A 87 -1.35 -11.60 5.56
C GLY A 87 -1.96 -13.01 5.69
N TRP A 88 -2.59 -13.30 6.82
CA TRP A 88 -3.29 -14.56 7.05
C TRP A 88 -4.46 -14.76 6.08
N SER A 89 -5.30 -13.74 5.87
CA SER A 89 -6.42 -13.85 4.92
C SER A 89 -5.93 -14.14 3.51
N MET A 90 -4.86 -13.48 3.07
CA MET A 90 -4.26 -13.72 1.76
C MET A 90 -3.71 -15.15 1.63
N ALA A 91 -2.95 -15.62 2.63
CA ALA A 91 -2.41 -16.98 2.64
C ALA A 91 -3.54 -18.04 2.64
N LYS A 92 -4.59 -17.80 3.43
CA LYS A 92 -5.77 -18.67 3.48
C LYS A 92 -6.50 -18.72 2.14
N ASP A 93 -6.72 -17.58 1.49
CA ASP A 93 -7.44 -17.51 0.23
C ASP A 93 -6.64 -18.15 -0.92
N ALA A 94 -5.31 -17.99 -0.91
CA ALA A 94 -4.41 -18.70 -1.81
C ALA A 94 -4.46 -20.21 -1.61
N TRP A 95 -4.40 -20.69 -0.36
CA TRP A 95 -4.43 -22.12 -0.06
C TRP A 95 -5.79 -22.77 -0.39
N LEU A 96 -6.89 -22.05 -0.18
CA LEU A 96 -8.25 -22.51 -0.52
C LEU A 96 -8.58 -22.43 -2.01
N GLY A 97 -7.63 -22.02 -2.87
CA GLY A 97 -7.84 -21.92 -4.32
C GLY A 97 -8.86 -20.85 -4.73
N ARG A 98 -9.19 -19.90 -3.83
CA ARG A 98 -10.17 -18.83 -4.08
C ARG A 98 -9.58 -17.64 -4.85
N VAL A 99 -8.29 -17.69 -5.14
CA VAL A 99 -7.62 -16.75 -6.06
C VAL A 99 -7.97 -17.16 -7.50
N SER A 100 -9.26 -17.19 -7.80
CA SER A 100 -9.75 -17.31 -9.17
C SER A 100 -9.91 -15.91 -9.72
N LEU A 101 -9.06 -15.53 -10.67
CA LEU A 101 -9.37 -14.42 -11.56
C LEU A 101 -10.63 -14.84 -12.33
N GLN A 102 -11.80 -14.35 -11.91
CA GLN A 102 -13.01 -14.49 -12.70
C GLN A 102 -12.80 -13.65 -13.96
N LEU A 103 -12.26 -14.30 -14.99
CA LEU A 103 -12.11 -13.75 -16.32
C LEU A 103 -13.51 -13.66 -16.96
N GLU A 104 -14.37 -12.78 -16.45
CA GLU A 104 -15.48 -12.29 -17.26
C GLU A 104 -14.85 -11.46 -18.36
N ALA A 105 -14.60 -12.11 -19.49
CA ALA A 105 -14.37 -11.45 -20.75
C ALA A 105 -15.55 -10.50 -20.96
N ARG A 106 -15.33 -9.22 -20.65
CA ARG A 106 -16.24 -8.15 -21.02
C ARG A 106 -16.18 -8.04 -22.53
N GLY A 107 -16.99 -8.88 -23.17
CA GLY A 107 -17.36 -8.75 -24.56
C GLY A 107 -17.92 -7.36 -24.80
N ASP A 108 -17.36 -6.74 -25.82
CA ASP A 108 -18.03 -5.89 -26.79
C ASP A 108 -18.89 -4.74 -26.24
N LYS A 109 -18.30 -3.53 -26.20
CA LYS A 109 -18.86 -2.31 -26.82
C LYS A 109 -17.73 -1.39 -27.24
#